data_AF-A0A938V6H9-F1
#
_entry.id   AF-A0A938V6H9-F1
#
_cell.length_a   1.000
_cell.length_b   1.000
_cell.length_c   1.000
_cell.angle_alpha   90.00
_cell.angle_beta   90.00
_cell.angle_gamma   90.00
#
_symmetry.space_group_name_H-M   'P 1'
#
loop_
_entity.id
_entity.type
_entity.pdbx_description
1 polymer ?
#
loop_
_entity_poly.entity_id
_entity_poly.type
_entity_poly.pdbx_seq_one_letter_code
_entity_poly.pdbx_strand_id
1 'polypeptide(L)'
;MRNTRAVQAVEAALLSCALVLVCAPGPALADYPDDCLGSFDVSASDCSAVDGLTFEGCCDQDGRLVWCDFDGLYCIDCAGLNPECGWSADAGFYDCGTGGGEDPSGDNPKECAGCDPKCAPGFKCVNGLCEVCIPQCDGKQCGKDGCGGTCGTCDEGLVCTPVGTCVEVPLCQVAAAFHCDETHSGTTVGAVNMLQDYPCYWDLLNSGEVGYAFSAYSDDVLSVDFEPADPWSDLNLLVLTDSCAEQSCVDWLWTGESLLDVKAGTTYYFVIDGYAGDEGAFDLTLKCQSTCVPDCKGKTCGDDGCFGTCGDCFDGVCSDGVCMTGPGCVPGFDPGCAGCPCETCVCEMDSFCCDYEWDSICVDECVDDCGGCANLENCGDSTCQVEEFENCGNCPVDCVCEEGESCYQGKCCQPDCAAKECGDDGCGGECAECPP
;
A
#
# COMPACT_ATOMS: atom_id res chain seq x y z
N MET A 1 18.76 -25.41 -85.66
CA MET A 1 17.42 -25.12 -85.14
C MET A 1 17.51 -23.90 -84.23
N ARG A 2 16.84 -22.80 -84.62
CA ARG A 2 16.30 -21.66 -83.85
C ARG A 2 17.23 -20.92 -82.85
N ASN A 3 17.60 -19.65 -83.12
CA ASN A 3 16.88 -18.38 -82.76
C ASN A 3 16.98 -18.06 -81.25
N THR A 4 17.28 -16.86 -80.72
CA THR A 4 17.42 -15.48 -81.24
C THR A 4 17.99 -14.58 -80.12
N ARG A 5 18.57 -13.43 -80.53
CA ARG A 5 18.82 -12.17 -79.80
C ARG A 5 17.81 -11.79 -78.70
N ALA A 6 18.26 -11.13 -77.62
CA ALA A 6 17.91 -9.74 -77.26
C ALA A 6 18.56 -9.32 -75.90
N VAL A 7 19.46 -8.32 -75.89
CA VAL A 7 19.28 -6.94 -75.31
C VAL A 7 19.45 -6.93 -73.77
N GLN A 8 20.59 -6.55 -73.18
CA GLN A 8 21.07 -5.17 -72.88
C GLN A 8 20.33 -4.51 -71.68
N ALA A 9 21.11 -3.82 -70.83
CA ALA A 9 20.82 -3.17 -69.52
C ALA A 9 21.20 -4.09 -68.33
N VAL A 10 22.11 -3.74 -67.41
CA VAL A 10 22.54 -2.44 -66.90
C VAL A 10 24.04 -2.50 -66.54
N GLU A 11 24.82 -1.54 -67.04
CA GLU A 11 26.19 -1.24 -66.60
C GLU A 11 26.19 -0.51 -65.24
N ALA A 12 27.35 -0.59 -64.58
CA ALA A 12 27.87 0.36 -63.59
C ALA A 12 27.35 0.26 -62.13
N ALA A 13 28.16 -0.38 -61.27
CA ALA A 13 28.61 0.17 -59.98
C ALA A 13 29.49 -0.85 -59.23
N LEU A 14 30.68 -1.13 -59.75
CA LEU A 14 31.76 -1.82 -59.04
C LEU A 14 32.99 -0.91 -59.03
N LEU A 15 32.89 0.26 -58.40
CA LEU A 15 34.02 1.07 -57.91
C LEU A 15 33.50 2.33 -57.20
N SER A 16 33.40 2.30 -55.87
CA SER A 16 33.60 3.45 -54.98
C SER A 16 33.27 3.06 -53.53
N CYS A 17 34.12 2.21 -52.94
CA CYS A 17 34.42 2.31 -51.51
C CYS A 17 35.46 3.43 -51.38
N ALA A 18 35.02 4.68 -51.22
CA ALA A 18 35.81 5.79 -50.63
C ALA A 18 35.05 7.12 -50.75
N LEU A 19 33.98 7.30 -49.98
CA LEU A 19 33.74 8.60 -49.39
C LEU A 19 33.04 8.37 -48.06
N VAL A 20 33.86 8.36 -47.02
CA VAL A 20 33.44 8.58 -45.64
C VAL A 20 32.83 9.98 -45.60
N LEU A 21 31.53 10.11 -45.84
CA LEU A 21 30.77 11.11 -45.12
C LEU A 21 30.53 10.47 -43.76
N VAL A 22 31.31 10.94 -42.79
CA VAL A 22 30.89 10.86 -41.39
C VAL A 22 29.56 11.61 -41.36
N CYS A 23 28.43 10.91 -41.48
CA CYS A 23 27.27 11.34 -40.74
C CYS A 23 27.74 11.31 -39.29
N ALA A 24 28.08 12.47 -38.75
CA ALA A 24 28.12 12.61 -37.31
C ALA A 24 26.81 11.98 -36.81
N PRO A 25 26.84 11.13 -35.76
CA PRO A 25 25.59 10.86 -35.07
C PRO A 25 25.05 12.24 -34.68
N GLY A 26 23.99 12.67 -35.37
CA GLY A 26 23.15 13.75 -34.86
C GLY A 26 22.66 13.33 -33.48
N PRO A 27 22.30 14.29 -32.61
CA PRO A 27 21.79 13.95 -31.29
C PRO A 27 20.66 12.93 -31.46
N ALA A 28 20.78 11.80 -30.77
CA ALA A 28 19.68 10.85 -30.63
C ALA A 28 18.50 11.63 -30.05
N LEU A 29 17.35 11.63 -30.74
CA LEU A 29 16.12 12.18 -30.18
C LEU A 29 15.78 11.33 -28.96
N ALA A 30 15.52 12.00 -27.84
CA ALA A 30 15.22 11.36 -26.57
C ALA A 30 13.92 10.53 -26.69
N ASP A 31 13.84 9.42 -25.95
CA ASP A 31 12.57 8.71 -25.79
C ASP A 31 11.56 9.64 -25.06
N TYR A 32 10.25 9.37 -25.14
CA TYR A 32 9.26 10.04 -24.28
C TYR A 32 9.69 9.87 -22.80
N PRO A 33 9.31 10.79 -21.89
CA PRO A 33 9.56 10.62 -20.46
C PRO A 33 9.05 9.26 -20.00
N ASP A 34 9.88 8.54 -19.25
CA ASP A 34 9.50 7.27 -18.66
C ASP A 34 8.32 7.45 -17.68
N ASP A 35 8.32 8.59 -16.97
CA ASP A 35 7.29 8.99 -16.02
C ASP A 35 6.78 10.40 -16.33
N CYS A 36 5.47 10.55 -16.26
CA CYS A 36 4.78 11.82 -16.44
C CYS A 36 4.66 12.51 -15.09
N LEU A 37 5.31 13.66 -14.94
CA LEU A 37 5.28 14.45 -13.71
C LEU A 37 4.08 15.43 -13.66
N GLY A 38 3.15 15.30 -14.60
CA GLY A 38 1.95 16.12 -14.67
C GLY A 38 2.17 17.44 -15.39
N SER A 39 1.30 18.41 -15.11
CA SER A 39 1.27 19.72 -15.77
C SER A 39 2.18 20.78 -15.16
N PHE A 40 2.75 20.51 -13.98
CA PHE A 40 3.53 21.49 -13.23
C PHE A 40 5.04 21.22 -13.29
N ASP A 41 5.43 19.97 -13.50
CA ASP A 41 6.83 19.54 -13.50
C ASP A 41 7.30 19.05 -14.88
N VAL A 42 8.51 19.48 -15.23
CA VAL A 42 9.14 19.13 -16.51
C VAL A 42 9.48 17.64 -16.50
N SER A 43 8.75 16.85 -17.29
CA SER A 43 8.94 15.40 -17.39
C SER A 43 10.22 15.03 -18.17
N ALA A 44 10.67 15.89 -19.10
CA ALA A 44 12.01 15.83 -19.67
C ALA A 44 12.53 17.21 -20.08
N SER A 45 13.84 17.45 -19.95
CA SER A 45 14.47 18.76 -20.13
C SER A 45 14.62 19.24 -21.58
N ASP A 46 14.11 18.48 -22.56
CA ASP A 46 14.18 18.81 -23.98
C ASP A 46 12.99 18.20 -24.74
N CYS A 47 12.37 19.00 -25.61
CA CYS A 47 11.25 18.60 -26.46
C CYS A 47 11.66 17.85 -27.72
N SER A 48 12.95 17.67 -27.95
CA SER A 48 13.46 16.95 -29.13
C SER A 48 13.03 15.48 -29.21
N ALA A 49 12.40 14.93 -28.18
CA ALA A 49 11.80 13.59 -28.23
C ALA A 49 10.69 13.44 -29.28
N VAL A 50 10.00 14.54 -29.64
CA VAL A 50 8.87 14.52 -30.58
C VAL A 50 9.01 15.67 -31.57
N ASP A 51 9.27 15.35 -32.84
CA ASP A 51 9.43 16.36 -33.89
C ASP A 51 8.12 17.13 -34.13
N GLY A 52 8.17 18.45 -34.07
CA GLY A 52 7.01 19.33 -34.27
C GLY A 52 6.05 19.43 -33.08
N LEU A 53 6.43 18.96 -31.88
CA LEU A 53 5.62 19.09 -30.67
C LEU A 53 5.50 20.56 -30.24
N THR A 54 4.27 21.01 -30.00
CA THR A 54 3.94 22.38 -29.59
C THR A 54 3.25 22.41 -28.21
N PHE A 55 2.89 23.61 -27.77
CA PHE A 55 2.12 23.81 -26.53
C PHE A 55 0.74 23.14 -26.59
N GLU A 56 0.14 23.09 -27.78
CA GLU A 56 -1.16 22.45 -27.99
C GLU A 56 -1.13 20.94 -27.72
N GLY A 57 0.06 20.34 -27.78
CA GLY A 57 0.29 18.94 -27.44
C GLY A 57 -0.34 17.95 -28.42
N CYS A 58 -0.32 16.68 -28.01
CA CYS A 58 -0.89 15.55 -28.73
C CYS A 58 -1.01 14.36 -27.78
N CYS A 59 -1.73 13.33 -28.22
CA CYS A 59 -1.86 12.07 -27.51
C CYS A 59 -0.84 11.07 -28.03
N ASP A 60 -0.09 10.45 -27.13
CA ASP A 60 0.81 9.35 -27.49
C ASP A 60 0.08 8.00 -27.55
N GLN A 61 0.83 6.99 -27.96
CA GLN A 61 0.34 5.62 -28.17
C GLN A 61 -0.03 4.86 -26.89
N ASP A 62 0.34 5.39 -25.72
CA ASP A 62 0.06 4.83 -24.40
C ASP A 62 -1.09 5.60 -23.72
N GLY A 63 -1.73 6.52 -24.45
CA GLY A 63 -2.87 7.29 -23.96
C GLY A 63 -2.46 8.50 -23.11
N ARG A 64 -1.20 8.92 -23.18
CA ARG A 64 -0.67 10.05 -22.43
C ARG A 64 -0.82 11.33 -23.25
N LEU A 65 -1.17 12.43 -22.58
CA LEU A 65 -1.04 13.76 -23.14
C LEU A 65 0.44 14.16 -23.09
N VAL A 66 1.00 14.64 -24.20
CA VAL A 66 2.39 15.13 -24.25
C VAL A 66 2.41 16.49 -24.92
N TRP A 67 3.16 17.45 -24.37
CA TRP A 67 3.32 18.78 -24.95
C TRP A 67 4.68 19.38 -24.61
N CYS A 68 5.02 20.44 -25.33
CA CYS A 68 6.25 21.19 -25.11
C CYS A 68 5.91 22.61 -24.64
N ASP A 69 6.53 23.06 -23.55
CA ASP A 69 6.45 24.43 -23.09
C ASP A 69 7.80 24.92 -22.54
N PHE A 70 8.20 26.16 -22.86
CA PHE A 70 9.48 26.75 -22.46
C PHE A 70 10.74 25.83 -22.61
N ASP A 71 10.82 25.07 -23.71
CA ASP A 71 11.85 24.05 -24.00
C ASP A 71 11.86 22.82 -23.06
N GLY A 72 10.87 22.71 -22.16
CA GLY A 72 10.60 21.53 -21.34
C GLY A 72 9.47 20.67 -21.94
N LEU A 73 9.66 19.36 -21.92
CA LEU A 73 8.65 18.40 -22.32
C LEU A 73 7.87 17.94 -21.09
N TYR A 74 6.55 18.01 -21.20
CA TYR A 74 5.60 17.65 -20.16
C TYR A 74 4.72 16.50 -20.65
N CYS A 75 4.25 15.68 -19.72
CA CYS A 75 3.21 14.71 -20.03
C CYS A 75 2.30 14.40 -18.85
N ILE A 76 1.11 13.86 -19.15
CA ILE A 76 0.11 13.37 -18.19
C ILE A 76 -0.38 12.00 -18.67
N ASP A 77 -0.45 11.03 -17.77
CA ASP A 77 -1.05 9.73 -18.07
C ASP A 77 -2.58 9.81 -17.96
N CYS A 78 -3.29 9.71 -19.10
CA CYS A 78 -4.74 9.82 -19.11
C CYS A 78 -5.46 8.48 -18.90
N ALA A 79 -4.74 7.35 -18.71
CA ALA A 79 -5.31 6.00 -18.68
C ALA A 79 -6.36 5.77 -17.55
N GLY A 80 -6.46 6.66 -16.57
CA GLY A 80 -7.46 6.61 -15.49
C GLY A 80 -8.51 7.73 -15.51
N LEU A 81 -8.40 8.73 -16.41
CA LEU A 81 -9.11 10.01 -16.25
C LEU A 81 -10.45 10.11 -17.00
N ASN A 82 -11.03 8.98 -17.40
CA ASN A 82 -12.23 8.87 -18.26
C ASN A 82 -13.09 10.16 -18.34
N PRO A 83 -13.17 10.81 -19.51
CA PRO A 83 -12.78 10.29 -20.83
C PRO A 83 -11.30 10.55 -21.22
N GLU A 84 -10.82 9.89 -22.28
CA GLU A 84 -9.39 9.71 -22.63
C GLU A 84 -8.69 10.98 -23.18
N CYS A 85 -7.38 10.90 -23.48
CA CYS A 85 -6.63 11.99 -24.12
C CYS A 85 -7.29 12.44 -25.44
N GLY A 86 -7.54 13.73 -25.60
CA GLY A 86 -8.14 14.28 -26.82
C GLY A 86 -8.31 15.80 -26.81
N TRP A 87 -8.82 16.33 -27.91
CA TRP A 87 -8.94 17.78 -28.10
C TRP A 87 -9.99 18.41 -27.19
N SER A 88 -9.57 19.43 -26.43
CA SER A 88 -10.46 20.30 -25.67
C SER A 88 -10.80 21.54 -26.50
N ALA A 89 -12.03 21.60 -27.02
CA ALA A 89 -12.48 22.77 -27.79
C ALA A 89 -12.55 24.06 -26.97
N ASP A 90 -12.77 23.93 -25.66
CA ASP A 90 -12.85 25.07 -24.74
C ASP A 90 -11.45 25.61 -24.39
N ALA A 91 -10.46 24.72 -24.30
CA ALA A 91 -9.09 25.09 -23.94
C ALA A 91 -8.21 25.41 -25.17
N GLY A 92 -8.51 24.82 -26.32
CA GLY A 92 -7.77 25.01 -27.56
C GLY A 92 -6.48 24.18 -27.66
N PHE A 93 -6.40 23.07 -26.94
CA PHE A 93 -5.27 22.14 -26.91
C PHE A 93 -5.73 20.72 -26.56
N TYR A 94 -4.85 19.73 -26.70
CA TYR A 94 -5.12 18.36 -26.24
C TYR A 94 -5.05 18.28 -24.72
N ASP A 95 -5.99 17.55 -24.11
CA ASP A 95 -6.11 17.40 -22.67
C ASP A 95 -6.57 15.98 -22.30
N CYS A 96 -6.35 15.59 -21.04
CA CYS A 96 -6.98 14.42 -20.46
C CYS A 96 -8.45 14.74 -20.08
N GLY A 97 -9.28 13.73 -19.84
CA GLY A 97 -10.68 13.96 -19.44
C GLY A 97 -11.57 14.42 -20.58
N THR A 98 -11.18 14.23 -21.85
CA THR A 98 -11.95 14.65 -23.03
C THR A 98 -12.55 13.47 -23.77
N GLY A 99 -13.46 13.69 -24.72
CA GLY A 99 -14.06 12.60 -25.51
C GLY A 99 -13.11 11.89 -26.48
N GLY A 100 -11.80 12.09 -26.38
CA GLY A 100 -10.82 11.52 -27.31
C GLY A 100 -10.88 12.13 -28.71
N GLY A 101 -11.38 13.37 -28.85
CA GLY A 101 -11.56 14.04 -30.13
C GLY A 101 -10.26 14.50 -30.79
N GLU A 102 -10.30 14.75 -32.09
CA GLU A 102 -9.23 15.43 -32.84
C GLU A 102 -9.49 16.94 -32.88
N ASP A 103 -8.44 17.74 -33.08
CA ASP A 103 -8.54 19.17 -33.37
C ASP A 103 -9.40 19.40 -34.63
N PRO A 104 -10.58 20.06 -34.52
CA PRO A 104 -11.47 20.31 -35.66
C PRO A 104 -10.86 21.18 -36.76
N SER A 105 -9.80 21.95 -36.47
CA SER A 105 -9.09 22.76 -37.46
C SER A 105 -8.15 21.91 -38.33
N GLY A 106 -7.67 20.79 -37.80
CA GLY A 106 -6.63 19.95 -38.39
C GLY A 106 -5.23 20.55 -38.33
N ASP A 107 -5.04 21.67 -37.61
CA ASP A 107 -3.75 22.33 -37.45
C ASP A 107 -2.86 21.57 -36.45
N ASN A 108 -3.46 20.91 -35.45
CA ASN A 108 -2.74 20.13 -34.43
C ASN A 108 -3.10 18.63 -34.51
N PRO A 109 -2.15 17.75 -34.85
CA PRO A 109 -2.42 16.31 -35.00
C PRO A 109 -2.74 15.67 -33.65
N LYS A 110 -3.73 14.77 -33.63
CA LYS A 110 -4.11 14.04 -32.41
C LYS A 110 -3.03 13.09 -31.95
N GLU A 111 -2.42 12.37 -32.88
CA GLU A 111 -1.33 11.48 -32.56
C GLU A 111 -0.03 12.26 -32.60
N CYS A 112 0.74 12.19 -31.52
CA CYS A 112 2.11 12.66 -31.53
C CYS A 112 2.86 11.92 -32.64
N ALA A 113 3.82 12.58 -33.31
CA ALA A 113 4.59 12.01 -34.41
C ALA A 113 5.46 10.82 -33.94
N GLY A 114 4.81 9.67 -33.76
CA GLY A 114 5.36 8.36 -33.49
C GLY A 114 5.28 7.47 -34.74
N CYS A 115 5.57 6.19 -34.57
CA CYS A 115 5.63 5.24 -35.66
C CYS A 115 4.22 4.68 -35.94
N ASP A 116 3.69 4.93 -37.14
CA ASP A 116 2.47 4.29 -37.66
C ASP A 116 2.83 3.33 -38.81
N PRO A 117 2.53 2.01 -38.70
CA PRO A 117 1.85 1.35 -37.57
C PRO A 117 2.71 1.20 -36.31
N LYS A 118 2.03 1.09 -35.15
CA LYS A 118 2.63 0.88 -33.82
C LYS A 118 3.69 -0.22 -33.86
N CYS A 119 4.85 0.07 -33.27
CA CYS A 119 5.95 -0.89 -33.23
C CYS A 119 5.54 -2.15 -32.45
N ALA A 120 5.98 -3.31 -32.95
CA ALA A 120 5.75 -4.58 -32.26
C ALA A 120 6.47 -4.61 -30.89
N PRO A 121 6.02 -5.41 -29.91
CA PRO A 121 6.71 -5.57 -28.64
C PRO A 121 8.21 -5.86 -28.83
N GLY A 122 9.07 -5.16 -28.10
CA GLY A 122 10.53 -5.23 -28.25
C GLY A 122 11.11 -4.30 -29.33
N PHE A 123 10.32 -3.38 -29.89
CA PHE A 123 10.76 -2.34 -30.81
C PHE A 123 10.35 -0.95 -30.30
N LYS A 124 11.23 0.04 -30.44
CA LYS A 124 10.97 1.45 -30.07
C LYS A 124 10.93 2.34 -31.31
N CYS A 125 10.20 3.45 -31.21
CA CYS A 125 10.09 4.39 -32.32
C CYS A 125 11.26 5.37 -32.32
N VAL A 126 12.04 5.37 -33.41
CA VAL A 126 13.15 6.31 -33.62
C VAL A 126 12.97 6.94 -35.00
N ASN A 127 12.71 8.25 -35.06
CA ASN A 127 12.49 8.98 -36.32
C ASN A 127 11.38 8.38 -37.21
N GLY A 128 10.28 7.90 -36.62
CA GLY A 128 9.19 7.27 -37.37
C GLY A 128 9.51 5.87 -37.92
N LEU A 129 10.62 5.25 -37.50
CA LEU A 129 11.00 3.88 -37.82
C LEU A 129 11.07 3.02 -36.54
N CYS A 130 10.55 1.80 -36.62
CA CYS A 130 10.65 0.83 -35.53
C CYS A 130 12.04 0.19 -35.51
N GLU A 131 12.82 0.52 -34.49
CA GLU A 131 14.12 -0.09 -34.24
C GLU A 131 14.04 -1.08 -33.07
N VAL A 132 14.95 -2.06 -33.03
CA VAL A 132 15.01 -3.03 -31.93
C VAL A 132 15.24 -2.28 -30.62
N CYS A 133 14.35 -2.47 -29.65
CA CYS A 133 14.51 -1.92 -28.32
C CYS A 133 15.40 -2.84 -27.49
N ILE A 134 16.45 -2.28 -26.91
CA ILE A 134 17.37 -3.00 -26.03
C ILE A 134 17.04 -2.58 -24.61
N PRO A 135 16.51 -3.49 -23.76
CA PRO A 135 16.22 -3.21 -22.35
C PRO A 135 17.41 -2.60 -21.63
N GLN A 136 17.21 -1.45 -20.98
CA GLN A 136 18.26 -0.72 -20.25
C GLN A 136 18.25 -1.08 -18.76
N CYS A 137 18.58 -2.34 -18.46
CA CYS A 137 18.59 -2.85 -17.08
C CYS A 137 19.97 -2.81 -16.41
N ASP A 138 21.01 -2.38 -17.12
CA ASP A 138 22.36 -2.32 -16.57
C ASP A 138 22.40 -1.37 -15.35
N GLY A 139 22.62 -1.95 -14.17
CA GLY A 139 22.66 -1.22 -12.90
C GLY A 139 21.30 -1.05 -12.20
N LYS A 140 20.19 -1.52 -12.78
CA LYS A 140 18.87 -1.53 -12.14
C LYS A 140 18.58 -2.89 -11.49
N GLN A 141 17.93 -2.86 -10.34
CA GLN A 141 17.41 -4.01 -9.58
C GLN A 141 15.89 -4.19 -9.78
N CYS A 142 15.14 -3.10 -9.85
CA CYS A 142 13.72 -3.04 -10.19
C CYS A 142 13.44 -1.84 -11.15
N GLY A 143 12.23 -1.73 -11.71
CA GLY A 143 11.77 -0.55 -12.47
C GLY A 143 11.55 -0.82 -13.97
N LYS A 144 11.16 0.18 -14.76
CA LYS A 144 10.94 0.03 -16.22
C LYS A 144 12.26 -0.15 -16.99
N ASP A 145 12.20 -0.89 -18.10
CA ASP A 145 13.36 -1.21 -18.95
C ASP A 145 13.56 -0.28 -20.16
N GLY A 146 12.70 0.73 -20.32
CA GLY A 146 12.71 1.66 -21.47
C GLY A 146 12.15 1.07 -22.77
N CYS A 147 11.63 -0.16 -22.73
CA CYS A 147 11.10 -0.91 -23.87
C CYS A 147 9.65 -1.39 -23.66
N GLY A 148 8.97 -0.86 -22.64
CA GLY A 148 7.63 -1.30 -22.23
C GLY A 148 7.64 -2.56 -21.36
N GLY A 149 8.80 -3.04 -20.94
CA GLY A 149 8.98 -4.10 -19.95
C GLY A 149 9.53 -3.57 -18.62
N THR A 150 9.91 -4.50 -17.73
CA THR A 150 10.48 -4.18 -16.41
C THR A 150 11.83 -4.88 -16.19
N CYS A 151 12.73 -4.18 -15.52
CA CYS A 151 14.02 -4.65 -15.04
C CYS A 151 13.90 -5.22 -13.64
N GLY A 152 13.42 -6.46 -13.50
CA GLY A 152 13.28 -7.12 -12.20
C GLY A 152 12.14 -6.55 -11.34
N THR A 153 12.07 -7.02 -10.10
CA THR A 153 11.09 -6.66 -9.08
C THR A 153 11.79 -6.62 -7.73
N CYS A 154 11.38 -5.72 -6.84
CA CYS A 154 11.96 -5.65 -5.51
C CYS A 154 11.34 -6.75 -4.62
N ASP A 155 12.12 -7.26 -3.65
CA ASP A 155 11.63 -8.22 -2.66
C ASP A 155 10.58 -7.57 -1.73
N GLU A 156 9.83 -8.40 -0.99
CA GLU A 156 8.77 -7.94 -0.10
C GLU A 156 9.29 -6.89 0.92
N GLY A 157 8.60 -5.76 1.02
CA GLY A 157 8.99 -4.63 1.88
C GLY A 157 9.97 -3.61 1.25
N LEU A 158 10.44 -3.83 0.01
CA LEU A 158 11.31 -2.89 -0.71
C LEU A 158 10.54 -2.18 -1.83
N VAL A 159 10.86 -0.90 -2.06
CA VAL A 159 10.28 -0.12 -3.17
C VAL A 159 11.34 0.22 -4.21
N CYS A 160 10.92 0.23 -5.47
CA CYS A 160 11.74 0.63 -6.59
C CYS A 160 11.88 2.14 -6.61
N THR A 161 13.07 2.64 -6.31
CA THR A 161 13.39 4.06 -6.54
C THR A 161 13.37 4.39 -8.04
N PRO A 162 13.21 5.67 -8.43
CA PRO A 162 13.27 6.09 -9.84
C PRO A 162 14.59 5.73 -10.54
N VAL A 163 15.69 5.63 -9.78
CA VAL A 163 17.00 5.19 -10.30
C VAL A 163 17.11 3.66 -10.45
N GLY A 164 16.04 2.92 -10.17
CA GLY A 164 15.96 1.47 -10.33
C GLY A 164 16.61 0.67 -9.22
N THR A 165 16.75 1.22 -8.01
CA THR A 165 17.31 0.51 -6.84
C THR A 165 16.19 0.10 -5.89
N CYS A 166 16.24 -1.16 -5.40
CA CYS A 166 15.41 -1.61 -4.29
C CYS A 166 15.94 -0.96 -3.02
N VAL A 167 15.16 -0.12 -2.37
CA VAL A 167 15.51 0.41 -1.05
C VAL A 167 14.47 -0.02 -0.04
N GLU A 168 14.92 -0.19 1.20
CA GLU A 168 14.01 -0.20 2.33
C GLU A 168 13.34 1.17 2.34
N VAL A 169 12.02 1.19 2.23
CA VAL A 169 11.26 2.42 2.44
C VAL A 169 11.41 2.76 3.93
N PRO A 170 11.73 4.01 4.30
CA PRO A 170 11.34 4.47 5.62
C PRO A 170 9.82 4.42 5.64
N LEU A 171 9.26 3.29 6.07
CA LEU A 171 7.83 3.16 6.24
C LEU A 171 7.45 4.00 7.44
N CYS A 172 6.34 4.76 7.38
CA CYS A 172 5.82 5.35 8.60
C CYS A 172 5.67 4.28 9.70
N GLN A 173 5.84 4.66 10.96
CA GLN A 173 5.53 3.74 12.06
C GLN A 173 4.01 3.64 12.21
N VAL A 174 3.42 2.56 11.72
CA VAL A 174 2.00 2.25 11.93
C VAL A 174 1.80 1.84 13.38
N ALA A 175 1.18 2.71 14.17
CA ALA A 175 0.91 2.50 15.58
C ALA A 175 -0.25 1.51 15.81
N ALA A 176 -1.27 1.56 14.95
CA ALA A 176 -2.41 0.63 15.01
C ALA A 176 -3.13 0.53 13.66
N ALA A 177 -3.86 -0.58 13.49
CA ALA A 177 -4.93 -0.67 12.49
C ALA A 177 -6.19 -0.03 13.08
N PHE A 178 -6.98 0.61 12.24
CA PHE A 178 -8.23 1.26 12.63
C PHE A 178 -9.45 0.42 12.24
N HIS A 179 -10.44 0.36 13.12
CA HIS A 179 -11.80 -0.05 12.80
C HIS A 179 -12.73 1.16 12.75
N CYS A 180 -13.86 1.03 12.06
CA CYS A 180 -14.82 2.13 11.98
C CYS A 180 -15.50 2.41 13.31
N ASP A 181 -15.96 3.64 13.46
CA ASP A 181 -16.63 4.19 14.63
C ASP A 181 -15.78 4.16 15.91
N GLU A 182 -14.47 3.96 15.76
CA GLU A 182 -13.48 4.11 16.81
C GLU A 182 -12.83 5.49 16.76
N THR A 183 -12.59 6.05 17.95
CA THR A 183 -11.70 7.19 18.15
C THR A 183 -10.41 6.69 18.77
N HIS A 184 -9.28 6.93 18.11
CA HIS A 184 -7.97 6.69 18.69
C HIS A 184 -7.34 8.00 19.11
N SER A 185 -6.87 8.03 20.37
CA SER A 185 -6.09 9.14 20.91
C SER A 185 -4.60 8.80 20.85
N GLY A 186 -3.80 9.69 20.27
CA GLY A 186 -2.37 9.49 20.08
C GLY A 186 -1.54 10.74 20.40
N THR A 187 -0.22 10.63 20.22
CA THR A 187 0.67 11.79 20.27
C THR A 187 1.90 11.62 19.38
N THR A 188 2.30 12.69 18.72
CA THR A 188 3.56 12.78 17.96
C THR A 188 4.78 13.09 18.83
N VAL A 189 4.58 13.41 20.12
CA VAL A 189 5.66 13.81 21.02
C VAL A 189 6.66 12.68 21.23
N GLY A 190 7.89 12.90 20.77
CA GLY A 190 8.97 11.91 20.87
C GLY A 190 8.86 10.72 19.90
N ALA A 191 7.96 10.79 18.92
CA ALA A 191 7.94 9.87 17.80
C ALA A 191 9.17 10.09 16.89
N VAL A 192 9.48 9.10 16.06
CA VAL A 192 10.57 9.22 15.09
C VAL A 192 10.19 10.18 13.98
N ASN A 193 11.18 10.81 13.35
CA ASN A 193 10.98 11.64 12.17
C ASN A 193 11.64 10.95 10.95
N MET A 194 10.85 10.20 10.17
CA MET A 194 11.23 9.43 9.00
C MET A 194 10.64 9.93 7.67
N LEU A 195 9.53 10.66 7.66
CA LEU A 195 8.83 11.12 6.45
C LEU A 195 8.66 12.64 6.51
N GLN A 196 9.19 13.38 5.54
CA GLN A 196 9.24 14.84 5.57
C GLN A 196 8.65 15.53 4.35
N ASP A 197 8.70 14.86 3.19
CA ASP A 197 8.35 15.46 1.89
C ASP A 197 7.20 14.68 1.22
N TYR A 198 5.97 15.09 1.54
CA TYR A 198 4.76 14.46 1.00
C TYR A 198 4.28 15.21 -0.26
N PRO A 199 4.16 14.56 -1.44
CA PRO A 199 3.75 15.25 -2.68
C PRO A 199 2.36 15.90 -2.64
N CYS A 200 1.49 15.40 -1.76
CA CYS A 200 0.14 15.92 -1.53
C CYS A 200 0.15 17.23 -0.71
N TYR A 201 1.25 17.54 -0.02
CA TYR A 201 1.38 18.66 0.90
C TYR A 201 2.50 19.61 0.43
N TRP A 202 2.34 20.90 0.68
CA TRP A 202 3.14 21.94 -0.01
C TRP A 202 4.35 22.42 0.79
N ASP A 203 4.54 21.92 2.02
CA ASP A 203 5.63 22.31 2.91
C ASP A 203 6.28 21.06 3.54
N LEU A 204 7.47 21.20 4.12
CA LEU A 204 8.13 20.08 4.78
C LEU A 204 7.58 19.91 6.20
N LEU A 205 7.11 18.70 6.50
CA LEU A 205 6.75 18.30 7.86
C LEU A 205 7.99 17.67 8.49
N ASN A 206 8.36 18.13 9.69
CA ASN A 206 9.70 17.85 10.24
C ASN A 206 9.63 17.53 11.73
N SER A 207 8.54 16.95 12.20
CA SER A 207 8.40 16.52 13.59
C SER A 207 8.25 15.00 13.67
N GLY A 208 7.98 14.48 14.88
CA GLY A 208 7.72 13.05 15.02
C GLY A 208 6.44 12.64 14.29
N GLU A 209 6.45 11.51 13.58
CA GLU A 209 5.26 11.01 12.87
C GLU A 209 4.63 9.80 13.56
N VAL A 210 3.31 9.72 13.43
CA VAL A 210 2.54 8.54 13.84
C VAL A 210 1.62 8.13 12.71
N GLY A 211 1.75 6.90 12.23
CA GLY A 211 0.89 6.34 11.19
C GLY A 211 -0.21 5.46 11.77
N TYR A 212 -1.34 5.39 11.07
CA TYR A 212 -2.39 4.39 11.29
C TYR A 212 -2.79 3.79 9.96
N ALA A 213 -3.16 2.51 9.94
CA ALA A 213 -3.55 1.81 8.72
C ALA A 213 -5.05 1.50 8.73
N PHE A 214 -5.68 1.62 7.56
CA PHE A 214 -7.08 1.28 7.33
C PHE A 214 -7.20 0.54 5.99
N SER A 215 -7.69 -0.69 6.01
CA SER A 215 -7.89 -1.47 4.79
C SER A 215 -9.36 -1.43 4.38
N ALA A 216 -9.62 -0.95 3.16
CA ALA A 216 -10.98 -0.82 2.68
C ALA A 216 -11.47 -2.11 2.01
N TYR A 217 -12.61 -2.66 2.45
CA TYR A 217 -13.18 -3.92 1.93
C TYR A 217 -14.29 -3.72 0.89
N SER A 218 -14.93 -2.56 0.89
CA SER A 218 -15.90 -2.14 -0.10
C SER A 218 -15.64 -0.70 -0.53
N ASP A 219 -16.10 -0.33 -1.71
CA ASP A 219 -16.20 1.07 -2.10
C ASP A 219 -17.18 1.78 -1.15
N ASP A 220 -16.72 2.84 -0.47
CA ASP A 220 -17.53 3.57 0.50
C ASP A 220 -17.02 5.02 0.68
N VAL A 221 -17.76 5.80 1.47
CA VAL A 221 -17.34 7.13 1.93
C VAL A 221 -16.99 7.05 3.41
N LEU A 222 -15.74 7.30 3.73
CA LEU A 222 -15.22 7.36 5.09
C LEU A 222 -15.29 8.81 5.60
N SER A 223 -15.92 9.04 6.74
CA SER A 223 -15.79 10.29 7.49
C SER A 223 -14.53 10.20 8.35
N VAL A 224 -13.57 11.08 8.08
CA VAL A 224 -12.29 11.19 8.79
C VAL A 224 -12.36 12.47 9.61
N ASP A 225 -12.32 12.33 10.93
CA ASP A 225 -12.39 13.44 11.88
C ASP A 225 -11.10 13.51 12.69
N PHE A 226 -10.35 14.59 12.50
CA PHE A 226 -9.03 14.77 13.10
C PHE A 226 -8.99 16.02 13.99
N GLU A 227 -8.74 15.83 15.28
CA GLU A 227 -8.74 16.89 16.29
C GLU A 227 -7.44 16.92 17.09
N PRO A 228 -6.50 17.84 16.81
CA PRO A 228 -5.38 18.11 17.70
C PRO A 228 -5.87 18.57 19.08
N ALA A 229 -5.27 18.04 20.15
CA ALA A 229 -5.62 18.40 21.52
C ALA A 229 -5.28 19.87 21.84
N ASP A 230 -4.23 20.41 21.20
CA ASP A 230 -3.92 21.84 21.19
C ASP A 230 -4.34 22.45 19.84
N PRO A 231 -5.37 23.34 19.80
CA PRO A 231 -5.77 24.02 18.57
C PRO A 231 -4.69 24.92 17.94
N TRP A 232 -3.59 25.17 18.66
CA TRP A 232 -2.47 25.96 18.20
C TRP A 232 -1.30 25.11 17.68
N SER A 233 -1.31 23.78 17.88
CA SER A 233 -0.29 22.92 17.29
C SER A 233 -0.54 22.75 15.80
N ASP A 234 0.50 22.92 14.98
CA ASP A 234 0.43 22.73 13.54
C ASP A 234 0.61 21.25 13.16
N LEU A 235 -0.25 20.39 13.73
CA LEU A 235 -0.36 18.99 13.34
C LEU A 235 -1.23 18.86 12.10
N ASN A 236 -0.76 18.09 11.14
CA ASN A 236 -1.37 17.83 9.86
C ASN A 236 -1.63 16.32 9.74
N LEU A 237 -2.73 15.96 9.07
CA LEU A 237 -3.07 14.58 8.76
C LEU A 237 -2.90 14.33 7.27
N LEU A 238 -2.06 13.36 6.91
CA LEU A 238 -1.75 12.96 5.54
C LEU A 238 -2.43 11.62 5.26
N VAL A 239 -2.97 11.47 4.05
CA VAL A 239 -3.57 10.22 3.58
C VAL A 239 -2.69 9.64 2.49
N LEU A 240 -2.16 8.46 2.74
CA LEU A 240 -1.34 7.70 1.79
C LEU A 240 -2.09 6.45 1.34
N THR A 241 -1.83 5.95 0.14
CA THR A 241 -2.40 4.69 -0.37
C THR A 241 -1.35 3.67 -0.75
N ASP A 242 -1.71 2.39 -0.66
CA ASP A 242 -0.95 1.21 -1.10
C ASP A 242 0.34 0.93 -0.31
N SER A 243 1.06 1.97 0.13
CA SER A 243 2.25 1.86 0.98
C SER A 243 2.33 3.04 1.95
N CYS A 244 3.01 2.86 3.09
CA CYS A 244 3.27 3.96 4.00
C CYS A 244 4.57 4.71 3.67
N ALA A 245 4.64 5.26 2.46
CA ALA A 245 5.77 6.03 1.96
C ALA A 245 5.35 7.47 1.62
N GLU A 246 6.25 8.45 1.76
CA GLU A 246 6.05 9.85 1.32
C GLU A 246 5.35 9.94 -0.05
N GLN A 247 5.84 9.20 -1.03
CA GLN A 247 5.37 9.22 -2.43
C GLN A 247 3.97 8.64 -2.63
N SER A 248 3.46 7.89 -1.65
CA SER A 248 2.12 7.34 -1.66
C SER A 248 1.07 8.33 -1.17
N CYS A 249 1.46 9.56 -0.81
CA CYS A 249 0.48 10.55 -0.33
C CYS A 249 -0.46 10.99 -1.45
N VAL A 250 -1.76 10.81 -1.23
CA VAL A 250 -2.82 11.15 -2.17
C VAL A 250 -3.67 12.33 -1.68
N ASP A 251 -3.69 12.60 -0.38
CA ASP A 251 -4.52 13.66 0.19
C ASP A 251 -3.96 14.15 1.53
N TRP A 252 -4.45 15.30 2.00
CA TRP A 252 -4.16 15.83 3.32
C TRP A 252 -5.39 16.53 3.89
N LEU A 253 -5.48 16.54 5.21
CA LEU A 253 -6.66 16.98 5.93
C LEU A 253 -6.27 18.06 6.94
N TRP A 254 -7.05 19.16 6.93
CA TRP A 254 -7.05 20.12 8.03
C TRP A 254 -7.83 19.55 9.22
N THR A 255 -7.68 20.14 10.39
CA THR A 255 -8.43 19.77 11.60
C THR A 255 -9.95 19.80 11.37
N GLY A 256 -10.66 18.78 11.87
CA GLY A 256 -12.11 18.59 11.78
C GLY A 256 -12.50 17.43 10.87
N GLU A 257 -13.79 17.38 10.54
CA GLU A 257 -14.40 16.29 9.77
C GLU A 257 -14.31 16.54 8.25
N SER A 258 -13.86 15.51 7.55
CA SER A 258 -13.72 15.46 6.09
C SER A 258 -14.21 14.11 5.57
N LEU A 259 -14.55 14.05 4.27
CA LEU A 259 -15.04 12.84 3.62
C LEU A 259 -14.00 12.33 2.64
N LEU A 260 -13.68 11.04 2.72
CA LEU A 260 -12.72 10.34 1.87
C LEU A 260 -13.42 9.20 1.14
N ASP A 261 -13.38 9.21 -0.19
CA ASP A 261 -13.85 8.08 -1.01
C ASP A 261 -12.82 6.95 -0.94
N VAL A 262 -13.22 5.81 -0.37
CA VAL A 262 -12.35 4.63 -0.24
C VAL A 262 -12.70 3.57 -1.28
N LYS A 263 -11.69 2.82 -1.74
CA LYS A 263 -11.83 1.75 -2.74
C LYS A 263 -11.59 0.37 -2.17
N ALA A 264 -12.45 -0.57 -2.56
CA ALA A 264 -12.33 -1.95 -2.14
C ALA A 264 -10.97 -2.54 -2.53
N GLY A 265 -10.28 -3.14 -1.56
CA GLY A 265 -8.96 -3.73 -1.72
C GLY A 265 -7.79 -2.75 -1.56
N THR A 266 -8.05 -1.47 -1.27
CA THR A 266 -7.00 -0.47 -1.03
C THR A 266 -6.74 -0.28 0.45
N THR A 267 -5.46 -0.29 0.84
CA THR A 267 -5.02 0.12 2.18
C THR A 267 -4.65 1.60 2.18
N TYR A 268 -5.26 2.34 3.09
CA TYR A 268 -5.01 3.75 3.36
C TYR A 268 -4.18 3.88 4.63
N TYR A 269 -3.24 4.83 4.64
CA TYR A 269 -2.47 5.17 5.83
C TYR A 269 -2.73 6.63 6.21
N PHE A 270 -3.08 6.83 7.47
CA PHE A 270 -3.31 8.13 8.09
C PHE A 270 -2.08 8.50 8.89
N VAL A 271 -1.25 9.38 8.34
CA VAL A 271 0.00 9.82 8.98
C VAL A 271 -0.22 11.18 9.61
N ILE A 272 0.02 11.29 10.91
CA ILE A 272 -0.03 12.56 11.63
C ILE A 272 1.40 13.04 11.82
N ASP A 273 1.67 14.27 11.38
CA ASP A 273 2.99 14.90 11.40
C ASP A 273 2.84 16.42 11.57
N GLY A 274 3.88 17.11 12.03
CA GLY A 274 3.85 18.51 12.39
C GLY A 274 4.78 19.40 11.58
N TYR A 275 4.27 20.59 11.28
CA TYR A 275 5.05 21.63 10.60
C TYR A 275 6.06 22.28 11.56
N ALA A 276 7.26 22.59 11.03
CA ALA A 276 8.30 23.34 11.75
C ALA A 276 8.69 22.77 13.14
N GLY A 277 8.52 21.47 13.35
CA GLY A 277 8.86 20.79 14.60
C GLY A 277 7.77 20.82 15.67
N ASP A 278 6.54 21.20 15.31
CA ASP A 278 5.39 21.10 16.21
C ASP A 278 5.03 19.63 16.48
N GLU A 279 4.81 19.31 17.75
CA GLU A 279 4.40 17.98 18.21
C GLU A 279 3.24 18.14 19.21
N GLY A 280 2.36 17.16 19.28
CA GLY A 280 1.18 17.27 20.13
C GLY A 280 0.40 15.97 20.29
N ALA A 281 -0.58 16.00 21.18
CA ALA A 281 -1.59 14.94 21.27
C ALA A 281 -2.74 15.24 20.30
N PHE A 282 -3.45 14.21 19.87
CA PHE A 282 -4.56 14.32 18.93
C PHE A 282 -5.57 13.18 19.14
N ASP A 283 -6.79 13.41 18.66
CA ASP A 283 -7.82 12.39 18.45
C ASP A 283 -8.05 12.22 16.94
N LEU A 284 -8.10 10.97 16.48
CA LEU A 284 -8.47 10.59 15.12
C LEU A 284 -9.66 9.65 15.18
N THR A 285 -10.74 9.97 14.47
CA THR A 285 -11.94 9.13 14.39
C THR A 285 -12.25 8.82 12.93
N LEU A 286 -12.47 7.55 12.63
CA LEU A 286 -12.91 7.10 11.31
C LEU A 286 -14.35 6.58 11.43
N LYS A 287 -15.30 7.22 10.75
CA LYS A 287 -16.73 6.82 10.74
C LYS A 287 -17.11 6.33 9.36
N CYS A 288 -17.65 5.11 9.30
CA CYS A 288 -18.02 4.52 8.03
C CYS A 288 -19.49 4.78 7.75
N GLN A 289 -19.81 5.27 6.55
CA GLN A 289 -21.20 5.54 6.17
C GLN A 289 -22.00 4.27 5.80
N SER A 290 -21.40 3.10 6.03
CA SER A 290 -21.63 1.92 5.20
C SER A 290 -23.07 1.40 5.17
N THR A 291 -23.47 0.96 3.97
CA THR A 291 -24.59 0.03 3.74
C THR A 291 -24.12 -1.44 3.80
N CYS A 292 -22.89 -1.66 4.27
CA CYS A 292 -22.28 -2.96 4.38
C CYS A 292 -22.96 -3.77 5.48
N VAL A 293 -23.19 -5.05 5.23
CA VAL A 293 -23.81 -5.97 6.20
C VAL A 293 -22.71 -6.89 6.73
N PRO A 294 -22.27 -6.73 7.99
CA PRO A 294 -21.25 -7.58 8.61
C PRO A 294 -21.58 -9.07 8.44
N ASP A 295 -20.59 -9.88 8.02
CA ASP A 295 -20.71 -11.34 7.94
C ASP A 295 -19.74 -12.05 8.87
N CYS A 296 -20.21 -12.27 10.09
CA CYS A 296 -19.53 -13.06 11.11
C CYS A 296 -19.98 -14.51 11.18
N LYS A 297 -20.65 -15.01 10.13
CA LYS A 297 -21.22 -16.35 10.19
C LYS A 297 -20.12 -17.41 10.28
N GLY A 298 -19.98 -17.99 11.47
CA GLY A 298 -18.98 -19.01 11.76
C GLY A 298 -17.62 -18.45 12.18
N LYS A 299 -17.53 -17.14 12.43
CA LYS A 299 -16.35 -16.49 12.98
C LYS A 299 -16.59 -16.10 14.45
N THR A 300 -15.55 -16.17 15.27
CA THR A 300 -15.51 -15.66 16.66
C THR A 300 -14.51 -14.51 16.82
N CYS A 301 -13.74 -14.20 15.78
CA CYS A 301 -12.83 -13.05 15.73
C CYS A 301 -12.51 -12.65 14.29
N GLY A 302 -11.76 -11.57 14.13
CA GLY A 302 -11.22 -11.13 12.85
C GLY A 302 -12.24 -10.33 12.05
N ASP A 303 -11.87 -9.87 10.87
CA ASP A 303 -12.69 -8.92 10.12
C ASP A 303 -14.07 -9.47 9.76
N ASP A 304 -15.09 -8.63 9.89
CA ASP A 304 -16.48 -8.92 9.53
C ASP A 304 -16.80 -8.64 8.05
N GLY A 305 -15.81 -8.20 7.28
CA GLY A 305 -15.96 -7.80 5.87
C GLY A 305 -16.61 -6.43 5.67
N CYS A 306 -16.93 -5.72 6.76
CA CYS A 306 -17.57 -4.41 6.81
C CYS A 306 -16.83 -3.45 7.76
N PHE A 307 -15.50 -3.47 7.68
CA PHE A 307 -14.59 -2.59 8.41
C PHE A 307 -14.69 -2.65 9.95
N GLY A 308 -15.43 -3.63 10.49
CA GLY A 308 -15.48 -3.99 11.90
C GLY A 308 -14.88 -5.38 12.14
N THR A 309 -15.00 -5.87 13.38
CA THR A 309 -14.53 -7.21 13.75
C THR A 309 -15.68 -8.09 14.22
N CYS A 310 -15.54 -9.40 14.03
CA CYS A 310 -16.44 -10.43 14.54
C CYS A 310 -16.19 -10.78 16.02
N GLY A 311 -15.45 -9.93 16.72
CA GLY A 311 -14.92 -10.15 18.07
C GLY A 311 -13.39 -10.04 18.13
N ASP A 312 -12.87 -9.91 19.34
CA ASP A 312 -11.44 -9.85 19.64
C ASP A 312 -10.99 -11.07 20.44
N CYS A 313 -9.75 -11.51 20.23
CA CYS A 313 -9.18 -12.62 21.00
C CYS A 313 -8.53 -12.10 22.29
N PHE A 314 -9.11 -12.49 23.42
CA PHE A 314 -8.65 -12.08 24.75
C PHE A 314 -7.26 -12.63 25.13
N ASP A 315 -6.85 -13.77 24.54
CA ASP A 315 -5.55 -14.43 24.78
C ASP A 315 -5.18 -15.38 23.61
N GLY A 316 -5.07 -14.82 22.41
CA GLY A 316 -4.87 -15.61 21.19
C GLY A 316 -4.73 -14.80 19.92
N VAL A 317 -4.26 -15.46 18.86
CA VAL A 317 -4.21 -14.86 17.51
C VAL A 317 -5.47 -15.26 16.76
N CYS A 318 -6.09 -14.31 16.07
CA CYS A 318 -7.20 -14.65 15.19
C CYS A 318 -6.67 -15.34 13.93
N SER A 319 -7.09 -16.59 13.69
CA SER A 319 -6.72 -17.36 12.50
C SER A 319 -7.98 -17.95 11.87
N ASP A 320 -8.19 -17.69 10.57
CA ASP A 320 -9.39 -18.09 9.82
C ASP A 320 -10.73 -17.75 10.50
N GLY A 321 -10.76 -16.62 11.20
CA GLY A 321 -11.93 -16.12 11.91
C GLY A 321 -12.26 -16.86 13.20
N VAL A 322 -11.36 -17.71 13.72
CA VAL A 322 -11.52 -18.40 15.00
C VAL A 322 -10.42 -17.94 15.95
N CYS A 323 -10.77 -17.68 17.21
CA CYS A 323 -9.77 -17.35 18.21
C CYS A 323 -8.96 -18.60 18.54
N MET A 324 -7.68 -18.56 18.17
CA MET A 324 -6.74 -19.60 18.54
C MET A 324 -6.23 -19.25 19.94
N THR A 325 -6.80 -19.88 20.96
CA THR A 325 -6.26 -19.84 22.32
C THR A 325 -5.34 -21.04 22.53
N GLY A 326 -4.11 -20.82 22.99
CA GLY A 326 -3.19 -21.93 23.19
C GLY A 326 -1.81 -21.53 23.66
N PRO A 327 -1.43 -21.81 24.91
CA PRO A 327 -0.11 -21.51 25.40
C PRO A 327 0.95 -22.60 25.02
N GLY A 328 0.64 -23.46 24.05
CA GLY A 328 1.49 -24.59 23.66
C GLY A 328 1.34 -25.84 24.53
N CYS A 329 0.54 -25.79 25.61
CA CYS A 329 0.43 -26.88 26.60
C CYS A 329 -0.65 -27.94 26.32
N VAL A 330 -1.07 -28.10 25.07
CA VAL A 330 -1.89 -29.24 24.65
C VAL A 330 -1.28 -29.88 23.41
N PRO A 331 -1.24 -31.22 23.31
CA PRO A 331 -0.75 -31.87 22.11
C PRO A 331 -1.64 -31.56 20.89
N GLY A 332 -1.00 -31.26 19.76
CA GLY A 332 -1.59 -31.12 18.44
C GLY A 332 -1.09 -32.20 17.48
N PHE A 333 -1.79 -32.39 16.37
CA PHE A 333 -1.40 -33.33 15.30
C PHE A 333 -0.61 -32.67 14.17
N ASP A 334 -0.50 -31.34 14.21
CA ASP A 334 0.23 -30.54 13.24
C ASP A 334 1.61 -30.15 13.81
N PRO A 335 2.64 -29.93 12.96
CA PRO A 335 3.91 -29.37 13.40
C PRO A 335 3.73 -27.94 13.92
N GLY A 336 4.39 -27.62 15.04
CA GLY A 336 4.30 -26.33 15.72
C GLY A 336 3.03 -26.18 16.56
N CYS A 337 3.00 -25.15 17.40
CA CYS A 337 1.83 -24.80 18.22
C CYS A 337 1.08 -23.58 17.68
N ALA A 338 1.24 -23.27 16.39
CA ALA A 338 0.58 -22.18 15.69
C ALA A 338 0.84 -20.78 16.29
N GLY A 339 2.09 -20.50 16.62
CA GLY A 339 2.58 -19.21 17.11
C GLY A 339 2.60 -19.07 18.63
N CYS A 340 2.64 -20.18 19.38
CA CYS A 340 2.66 -20.09 20.84
C CYS A 340 4.02 -19.57 21.37
N PRO A 341 4.07 -18.94 22.56
CA PRO A 341 5.28 -18.25 23.02
C PRO A 341 6.54 -19.12 23.17
N CYS A 342 6.38 -20.42 23.41
CA CYS A 342 7.48 -21.36 23.55
C CYS A 342 7.93 -21.99 22.22
N GLU A 343 7.21 -21.75 21.11
CA GLU A 343 7.42 -22.47 19.84
C GLU A 343 8.85 -22.39 19.35
N THR A 344 9.39 -21.18 19.21
CA THR A 344 10.75 -20.96 18.70
C THR A 344 11.80 -21.69 19.54
N CYS A 345 11.65 -21.68 20.85
CA CYS A 345 12.57 -22.35 21.76
C CYS A 345 12.46 -23.87 21.64
N VAL A 346 11.24 -24.42 21.59
CA VAL A 346 11.01 -25.86 21.42
C VAL A 346 11.54 -26.31 20.06
N CYS A 347 11.27 -25.57 18.97
CA CYS A 347 11.79 -25.87 17.64
C CYS A 347 13.34 -25.90 17.58
N GLU A 348 14.01 -25.05 18.36
CA GLU A 348 15.48 -25.01 18.43
C GLU A 348 16.06 -26.23 19.18
N MET A 349 15.33 -26.76 20.16
CA MET A 349 15.76 -27.91 20.97
C MET A 349 15.37 -29.24 20.34
N ASP A 350 14.12 -29.36 19.89
CA ASP A 350 13.57 -30.52 19.21
C ASP A 350 12.89 -30.10 17.90
N SER A 351 13.61 -30.31 16.80
CA SER A 351 13.07 -30.03 15.47
C SER A 351 11.89 -30.94 15.12
N PHE A 352 11.70 -32.07 15.83
CA PHE A 352 10.54 -32.94 15.61
C PHE A 352 9.22 -32.19 15.80
N CYS A 353 9.16 -31.33 16.81
CA CYS A 353 7.99 -30.56 17.16
C CYS A 353 7.53 -29.61 16.06
N CYS A 354 8.45 -29.17 15.19
CA CYS A 354 8.18 -28.16 14.16
C CYS A 354 8.26 -28.72 12.73
N ASP A 355 8.83 -29.90 12.57
CA ASP A 355 8.91 -30.60 11.29
C ASP A 355 7.82 -31.69 11.14
N TYR A 356 7.28 -32.22 12.25
CA TYR A 356 6.40 -33.40 12.20
C TYR A 356 5.13 -33.28 13.03
N GLU A 357 5.20 -33.04 14.34
CA GLU A 357 4.01 -33.07 15.21
C GLU A 357 4.29 -32.40 16.57
N TRP A 358 3.37 -31.55 17.02
CA TRP A 358 3.41 -30.96 18.36
C TRP A 358 2.81 -31.91 19.41
N ASP A 359 3.50 -33.01 19.73
CA ASP A 359 2.98 -34.05 20.63
C ASP A 359 3.16 -33.72 22.13
N SER A 360 2.92 -34.69 23.02
CA SER A 360 3.08 -34.49 24.47
C SER A 360 4.51 -34.18 24.92
N ILE A 361 5.51 -34.57 24.14
CA ILE A 361 6.92 -34.26 24.44
C ILE A 361 7.18 -32.78 24.12
N CYS A 362 6.64 -32.27 23.01
CA CYS A 362 6.71 -30.85 22.65
C CYS A 362 6.02 -29.96 23.69
N VAL A 363 4.93 -30.45 24.27
CA VAL A 363 4.23 -29.81 25.40
C VAL A 363 5.11 -29.79 26.65
N ASP A 364 5.75 -30.91 27.01
CA ASP A 364 6.63 -30.98 28.18
C ASP A 364 7.85 -30.05 28.00
N GLU A 365 8.48 -30.05 26.83
CA GLU A 365 9.60 -29.15 26.50
C GLU A 365 9.17 -27.68 26.49
N CYS A 366 7.96 -27.39 26.00
CA CYS A 366 7.36 -26.07 26.08
C CYS A 366 7.26 -25.61 27.53
N VAL A 367 6.69 -26.42 28.43
CA VAL A 367 6.44 -26.07 29.85
C VAL A 367 7.73 -26.03 30.67
N ASP A 368 8.56 -27.05 30.58
CA ASP A 368 9.67 -27.28 31.52
C ASP A 368 10.97 -26.56 31.11
N ASP A 369 11.22 -26.43 29.81
CA ASP A 369 12.52 -25.99 29.29
C ASP A 369 12.45 -24.67 28.50
N CYS A 370 11.29 -24.34 27.95
CA CYS A 370 11.06 -23.16 27.12
C CYS A 370 10.12 -22.10 27.71
N GLY A 371 9.74 -22.27 28.98
CA GLY A 371 8.99 -21.27 29.75
C GLY A 371 7.53 -21.08 29.31
N GLY A 372 6.92 -22.14 28.76
CA GLY A 372 5.56 -22.15 28.24
C GLY A 372 4.48 -22.01 29.33
N CYS A 373 3.35 -21.43 28.91
CA CYS A 373 2.09 -21.31 29.65
C CYS A 373 2.12 -20.45 30.92
N ALA A 374 2.41 -19.16 30.69
CA ALA A 374 2.55 -18.08 31.66
C ALA A 374 3.83 -18.19 32.49
N ASN A 375 4.86 -17.48 32.03
CA ASN A 375 5.95 -17.05 32.90
C ASN A 375 5.42 -16.05 33.93
N LEU A 376 4.90 -16.58 35.03
CA LEU A 376 5.10 -16.02 36.36
C LEU A 376 5.63 -17.19 37.18
N GLU A 377 6.81 -17.04 37.80
CA GLU A 377 7.57 -18.10 38.47
C GLU A 377 6.80 -18.87 39.58
N ASN A 378 5.52 -18.56 39.83
CA ASN A 378 4.70 -19.08 40.92
C ASN A 378 3.32 -19.65 40.52
N CYS A 379 2.94 -19.63 39.22
CA CYS A 379 1.67 -20.23 38.83
C CYS A 379 1.67 -21.75 39.03
N GLY A 380 0.73 -22.26 39.83
CA GLY A 380 0.61 -23.66 40.25
C GLY A 380 1.03 -23.94 41.70
N ASP A 381 1.34 -22.92 42.50
CA ASP A 381 1.70 -23.03 43.92
C ASP A 381 0.48 -23.07 44.87
N SER A 382 -0.73 -23.08 44.30
CA SER A 382 -2.03 -23.08 45.00
C SER A 382 -2.37 -21.78 45.71
N THR A 383 -1.70 -20.66 45.40
CA THR A 383 -2.04 -19.33 45.90
C THR A 383 -2.08 -18.32 44.76
N CYS A 384 -3.16 -17.52 44.67
CA CYS A 384 -3.28 -16.48 43.66
C CYS A 384 -2.55 -15.18 44.09
N GLN A 385 -1.46 -14.84 43.43
CA GLN A 385 -0.52 -13.77 43.78
C GLN A 385 -0.64 -12.56 42.84
N VAL A 386 -1.68 -11.75 43.05
CA VAL A 386 -1.96 -10.54 42.24
C VAL A 386 -0.82 -9.52 42.20
N GLU A 387 0.02 -9.45 43.24
CA GLU A 387 1.18 -8.54 43.28
C GLU A 387 2.33 -9.02 42.39
N GLU A 388 2.32 -10.30 42.03
CA GLU A 388 3.26 -10.95 41.11
C GLU A 388 2.59 -11.21 39.76
N PHE A 389 1.53 -10.45 39.45
CA PHE A 389 0.75 -10.49 38.21
C PHE A 389 -0.11 -11.73 37.99
N GLU A 390 -0.29 -12.62 38.97
CA GLU A 390 -1.20 -13.75 38.79
C GLU A 390 -2.66 -13.33 38.83
N ASN A 391 -3.43 -13.80 37.85
CA ASN A 391 -4.85 -13.58 37.77
C ASN A 391 -5.57 -14.69 37.00
N CYS A 392 -6.90 -14.64 36.96
CA CYS A 392 -7.71 -15.68 36.32
C CYS A 392 -7.46 -15.82 34.80
N GLY A 393 -6.87 -14.81 34.16
CA GLY A 393 -6.60 -14.81 32.72
C GLY A 393 -5.24 -15.43 32.39
N ASN A 394 -4.25 -15.30 33.27
CA ASN A 394 -2.89 -15.79 33.02
C ASN A 394 -2.43 -16.89 33.98
N CYS A 395 -3.14 -17.14 35.09
CA CYS A 395 -2.88 -18.24 36.02
C CYS A 395 -4.20 -18.85 36.54
N PRO A 396 -5.03 -19.45 35.66
CA PRO A 396 -6.32 -20.03 36.06
C PRO A 396 -6.19 -21.26 36.96
N VAL A 397 -4.99 -21.83 37.11
CA VAL A 397 -4.73 -22.97 38.02
C VAL A 397 -4.82 -22.54 39.49
N ASP A 398 -4.30 -21.37 39.84
CA ASP A 398 -4.31 -20.85 41.22
C ASP A 398 -5.32 -19.73 41.44
N CYS A 399 -5.63 -18.95 40.40
CA CYS A 399 -6.59 -17.86 40.40
C CYS A 399 -7.94 -18.27 39.79
N VAL A 400 -8.48 -19.41 40.24
CA VAL A 400 -9.78 -19.93 39.77
C VAL A 400 -10.92 -19.01 40.24
N CYS A 401 -11.82 -18.64 39.32
CA CYS A 401 -13.04 -17.91 39.66
C CYS A 401 -14.10 -18.81 40.30
N GLU A 402 -14.88 -18.27 41.25
CA GLU A 402 -15.88 -19.06 41.96
C GLU A 402 -17.05 -19.45 41.06
N GLU A 403 -17.87 -20.41 41.52
CA GLU A 403 -19.01 -20.92 40.75
C GLU A 403 -20.01 -19.79 40.41
N GLY A 404 -20.06 -19.39 39.14
CA GLY A 404 -20.91 -18.32 38.64
C GLY A 404 -20.16 -17.06 38.19
N GLU A 405 -18.86 -16.95 38.47
CA GLU A 405 -18.00 -15.86 38.03
C GLU A 405 -17.32 -16.19 36.69
N SER A 406 -17.07 -15.17 35.88
CA SER A 406 -16.26 -15.24 34.66
C SER A 406 -14.97 -14.46 34.85
N CYS A 407 -13.89 -14.89 34.19
CA CYS A 407 -12.68 -14.09 34.15
C CYS A 407 -12.84 -12.95 33.14
N TYR A 408 -12.80 -11.71 33.62
CA TYR A 408 -12.92 -10.51 32.79
C TYR A 408 -11.82 -9.51 33.16
N GLN A 409 -11.02 -9.08 32.17
CA GLN A 409 -9.87 -8.18 32.36
C GLN A 409 -8.90 -8.65 33.47
N GLY A 410 -8.64 -9.96 33.54
CA GLY A 410 -7.77 -10.56 34.55
C GLY A 410 -8.34 -10.46 35.97
N LYS A 411 -9.66 -10.39 36.13
CA LYS A 411 -10.32 -10.46 37.45
C LYS A 411 -11.54 -11.34 37.37
N CYS A 412 -11.78 -12.10 38.44
CA CYS A 412 -13.04 -12.80 38.59
C CYS A 412 -14.14 -11.78 38.78
N CYS A 413 -15.11 -11.85 37.89
CA CYS A 413 -16.18 -10.89 37.73
C CYS A 413 -17.49 -11.66 37.82
N GLN A 414 -18.40 -11.17 38.66
CA GLN A 414 -19.72 -11.75 38.81
C GLN A 414 -20.68 -11.01 37.86
N PRO A 415 -21.24 -11.69 36.85
CA PRO A 415 -22.24 -11.10 35.96
C PRO A 415 -23.42 -10.50 36.74
N ASP A 416 -23.74 -9.22 36.52
CA ASP A 416 -24.89 -8.55 37.15
C ASP A 416 -26.05 -8.37 36.17
N CYS A 417 -26.97 -9.32 36.25
CA CYS A 417 -28.22 -9.33 35.49
C CYS A 417 -29.46 -9.12 36.37
N ALA A 418 -29.30 -8.83 37.67
CA ALA A 418 -30.41 -8.85 38.62
C ALA A 418 -31.47 -7.75 38.35
N ALA A 419 -31.10 -6.71 37.59
CA ALA A 419 -31.98 -5.61 37.21
C ALA A 419 -32.04 -5.36 35.68
N LYS A 420 -31.52 -6.28 34.86
CA LYS A 420 -31.45 -6.13 33.40
C LYS A 420 -32.35 -7.18 32.74
N GLU A 421 -33.19 -6.74 31.79
CA GLU A 421 -34.01 -7.64 30.98
C GLU A 421 -33.23 -8.26 29.81
N CYS A 422 -32.20 -7.55 29.31
CA CYS A 422 -31.27 -7.96 28.25
C CYS A 422 -30.05 -7.01 28.25
N GLY A 423 -28.98 -7.37 27.53
CA GLY A 423 -27.76 -6.54 27.38
C GLY A 423 -26.56 -6.98 28.24
N ASP A 424 -25.46 -6.24 28.13
CA ASP A 424 -24.17 -6.52 28.76
C ASP A 424 -24.28 -6.79 30.28
N ASP A 425 -23.56 -7.80 30.77
CA ASP A 425 -23.59 -8.26 32.16
C ASP A 425 -22.51 -7.63 33.06
N GLY A 426 -21.67 -6.75 32.51
CA GLY A 426 -20.56 -6.08 33.18
C GLY A 426 -19.27 -6.89 33.26
N CYS A 427 -19.26 -8.12 32.74
CA CYS A 427 -18.16 -9.08 32.83
C CYS A 427 -17.81 -9.71 31.46
N GLY A 428 -18.09 -8.98 30.37
CA GLY A 428 -17.82 -9.42 28.99
C GLY A 428 -18.82 -10.43 28.43
N GLY A 429 -19.93 -10.68 29.13
CA GLY A 429 -21.04 -11.50 28.67
C GLY A 429 -22.36 -10.73 28.56
N GLU A 430 -23.45 -11.43 28.28
CA GLU A 430 -24.79 -10.83 28.13
C GLU A 430 -25.83 -11.53 29.02
N CYS A 431 -26.75 -10.75 29.59
CA CYS A 431 -27.83 -11.24 30.45
C CYS A 431 -28.94 -11.98 29.68
N ALA A 432 -29.28 -11.49 28.48
CA ALA A 432 -30.20 -12.09 27.51
C ALA A 432 -30.11 -11.31 26.18
N GLU A 433 -30.50 -11.94 25.06
CA GLU A 433 -30.61 -11.27 23.76
C GLU A 433 -31.69 -10.18 23.79
N CYS A 434 -31.32 -8.96 23.42
CA CYS A 434 -32.29 -7.85 23.36
C CYS A 434 -33.20 -7.97 22.13
N PRO A 435 -34.54 -7.85 22.29
CA PRO A 435 -35.44 -7.77 21.15
C PRO A 435 -35.19 -6.48 20.34
N PRO A 436 -35.40 -6.53 19.01
CA PRO A 436 -35.13 -5.41 18.10
C PRO A 436 -36.05 -4.20 18.30
#